data_AF-A0A2V2SBW1-F1
#
_entry.id   AF-A0A2V2SBW1-F1
#
_cell.length_a   1.000
_cell.length_b   1.000
_cell.length_c   1.000
_cell.angle_alpha   90.00
_cell.angle_beta   90.00
_cell.angle_gamma   90.00
#
_symmetry.space_group_name_H-M   'P 1'
#
loop_
_entity.id
_entity.type
_entity.pdbx_description
1 polymer ?
#
loop_
_entity_poly.entity_id
_entity_poly.type
_entity_poly.pdbx_seq_one_letter_code
_entity_poly.pdbx_strand_id
1 'polypeptide(L)'
;MKTMTKLSGLCMALALGLVAAKAQVSNVAMVVNIALSGFEQQSSNNATPVRITTKDILTLLSASTGANFSRSAQLVLLSQNDQLPTFAVRDKSGANVTTTDISSFLSITEATEIHANNNTSSYSAQTFNFDDQNGTRFTVSGLTTLQPGRIATRGGRGPSIQGTTFSSPVAGYGSAAGNTTVLQGTVTAGSGTSRVR
;
A
#
# COMPACT_ATOMS: atom_id res chain seq x y z
N MET A 1 -74.49 26.77 -29.88
CA MET A 1 -73.61 27.10 -28.73
C MET A 1 -72.81 25.87 -28.39
N LYS A 2 -71.48 26.01 -28.38
CA LYS A 2 -70.48 24.94 -28.22
C LYS A 2 -70.32 24.61 -26.73
N THR A 3 -70.31 23.32 -26.38
CA THR A 3 -69.79 22.82 -25.11
C THR A 3 -68.42 22.18 -25.37
N MET A 4 -67.38 22.96 -25.15
CA MET A 4 -65.96 22.57 -25.15
C MET A 4 -65.45 22.77 -23.72
N THR A 5 -65.12 21.69 -23.00
CA THR A 5 -64.36 21.68 -21.72
C THR A 5 -64.37 20.23 -21.20
N LYS A 6 -63.30 19.55 -20.77
CA LYS A 6 -61.87 19.82 -20.53
C LYS A 6 -61.13 18.49 -20.73
N LEU A 7 -60.10 18.45 -21.56
CA LEU A 7 -59.12 17.36 -21.56
C LEU A 7 -57.76 17.99 -21.29
N SER A 8 -57.33 18.00 -20.03
CA SER A 8 -56.01 18.45 -19.63
C SER A 8 -55.57 17.68 -18.40
N GLY A 9 -54.49 16.92 -18.52
CA GLY A 9 -53.85 16.32 -17.35
C GLY A 9 -53.15 15.00 -17.62
N LEU A 10 -52.26 14.95 -18.62
CA LEU A 10 -51.30 13.84 -18.72
C LEU A 10 -49.92 14.38 -19.13
N CYS A 11 -49.34 15.23 -18.28
CA CYS A 11 -47.92 15.59 -18.36
C CYS A 11 -47.34 15.48 -16.94
N MET A 12 -46.58 14.41 -16.69
CA MET A 12 -45.35 14.38 -15.87
C MET A 12 -45.11 12.96 -15.37
N ALA A 13 -44.41 12.16 -16.16
CA ALA A 13 -43.73 10.96 -15.66
C ALA A 13 -42.54 10.63 -16.58
N LEU A 14 -41.57 11.54 -16.62
CA LEU A 14 -40.22 11.25 -17.10
C LEU A 14 -39.25 11.71 -16.01
N ALA A 15 -39.30 11.03 -14.88
CA ALA A 15 -38.20 11.02 -13.94
C ALA A 15 -37.04 10.29 -14.64
N LEU A 16 -36.20 11.06 -15.34
CA LEU A 16 -34.89 10.60 -15.78
C LEU A 16 -34.10 10.27 -14.51
N GLY A 17 -34.15 9.00 -14.14
CA GLY A 17 -33.30 8.39 -13.14
C GLY A 17 -31.86 8.42 -13.66
N LEU A 18 -31.21 9.57 -13.56
CA LEU A 18 -29.77 9.65 -13.52
C LEU A 18 -29.35 9.06 -12.18
N VAL A 19 -29.31 7.73 -12.12
CA VAL A 19 -28.57 7.04 -11.07
C VAL A 19 -27.12 7.42 -11.35
N ALA A 20 -26.63 8.45 -10.65
CA ALA A 20 -25.21 8.71 -10.59
C ALA A 20 -24.59 7.43 -10.04
N ALA A 21 -24.03 6.60 -10.92
CA ALA A 21 -23.21 5.48 -10.54
C ALA A 21 -22.08 6.09 -9.72
N LYS A 22 -22.19 6.03 -8.38
CA LYS A 22 -21.11 6.41 -7.50
C LYS A 22 -19.97 5.48 -7.86
N ALA A 23 -18.97 6.00 -8.57
CA ALA A 23 -17.74 5.27 -8.85
C ALA A 23 -17.18 4.84 -7.50
N GLN A 24 -17.31 3.55 -7.22
CA GLN A 24 -16.92 2.99 -5.93
C GLN A 24 -15.40 3.00 -5.90
N VAL A 25 -14.82 3.89 -5.09
CA VAL A 25 -13.36 3.98 -4.94
C VAL A 25 -12.91 2.67 -4.31
N SER A 26 -12.34 1.79 -5.13
CA SER A 26 -11.84 0.52 -4.62
C SER A 26 -10.40 0.70 -4.19
N ASN A 27 -10.18 0.67 -2.88
CA ASN A 27 -8.83 0.63 -2.34
C ASN A 27 -8.26 -0.77 -2.55
N VAL A 28 -7.12 -0.83 -3.23
CA VAL A 28 -6.34 -2.06 -3.37
C VAL A 28 -5.34 -2.11 -2.23
N ALA A 29 -5.35 -3.20 -1.46
CA ALA A 29 -4.37 -3.44 -0.41
C ALA A 29 -3.45 -4.59 -0.79
N MET A 30 -2.15 -4.34 -0.86
CA MET A 30 -1.13 -5.31 -1.25
C MET A 30 -0.25 -5.63 -0.06
N VAL A 31 0.01 -6.90 0.21
CA VAL A 31 0.87 -7.30 1.34
C VAL A 31 2.30 -7.01 0.97
N VAL A 32 3.01 -6.34 1.86
CA VAL A 32 4.41 -5.95 1.71
C VAL A 32 5.29 -6.92 2.47
N ASN A 33 6.37 -7.37 1.83
CA ASN A 33 7.45 -8.09 2.48
C ASN A 33 8.76 -7.31 2.33
N ILE A 34 9.41 -7.04 3.46
CA ILE A 34 10.69 -6.38 3.59
C ILE A 34 11.64 -7.39 4.22
N ALA A 35 12.76 -7.61 3.56
CA ALA A 35 13.85 -8.44 4.05
C ALA A 35 15.17 -7.73 3.74
N LEU A 36 15.70 -7.04 4.74
CA LEU A 36 16.97 -6.33 4.68
C LEU A 36 17.99 -7.01 5.59
N SER A 37 19.25 -6.94 5.19
CA SER A 37 20.40 -7.45 5.92
C SER A 37 21.60 -6.55 5.67
N GLY A 38 22.56 -6.55 6.58
CA GLY A 38 23.78 -5.79 6.40
C GLY A 38 24.60 -5.76 7.66
N PHE A 39 25.23 -4.63 7.93
CA PHE A 39 26.13 -4.46 9.06
C PHE A 39 25.85 -3.17 9.80
N GLU A 40 25.90 -3.23 11.12
CA GLU A 40 25.85 -2.06 12.01
C GLU A 40 27.23 -1.81 12.62
N GLN A 41 27.58 -0.54 12.76
CA GLN A 41 28.82 -0.12 13.40
C GLN A 41 28.61 -0.02 14.92
N GLN A 42 29.13 -0.98 15.67
CA GLN A 42 29.06 -1.01 17.14
C GLN A 42 30.17 -0.16 17.79
N SER A 43 31.33 -0.08 17.13
CA SER A 43 32.45 0.77 17.54
C SER A 43 33.31 1.14 16.33
N SER A 44 34.38 1.91 16.52
CA SER A 44 35.27 2.33 15.42
C SER A 44 35.86 1.15 14.63
N ASN A 45 36.04 -0.01 15.26
CA ASN A 45 36.71 -1.18 14.68
C ASN A 45 35.85 -2.46 14.69
N ASN A 46 34.56 -2.35 15.01
CA ASN A 46 33.67 -3.51 15.10
C ASN A 46 32.37 -3.27 14.35
N ALA A 47 32.03 -4.23 13.49
CA ALA A 47 30.78 -4.27 12.77
C ALA A 47 30.08 -5.61 13.03
N THR A 48 28.80 -5.55 13.39
CA THR A 48 27.98 -6.75 13.65
C THR A 48 26.94 -6.91 12.55
N PRO A 49 26.61 -8.15 12.15
CA PRO A 49 25.57 -8.38 11.16
C PRO A 49 24.21 -7.99 11.75
N VAL A 50 23.39 -7.31 10.95
CA VAL A 50 22.03 -6.93 11.30
C VAL A 50 21.05 -7.43 10.25
N ARG A 51 19.82 -7.74 10.68
CA ARG A 51 18.71 -8.12 9.82
C ARG A 51 17.46 -7.38 10.24
N ILE A 52 16.74 -6.82 9.26
CA ILE A 52 15.46 -6.13 9.45
C ILE A 52 14.44 -6.79 8.53
N THR A 53 13.39 -7.35 9.13
CA THR A 53 12.27 -7.97 8.42
C THR A 53 10.98 -7.18 8.62
N THR A 54 9.94 -7.49 7.83
CA THR A 54 8.59 -6.93 8.08
C THR A 54 8.11 -7.16 9.51
N LYS A 55 8.45 -8.30 10.12
CA LYS A 55 8.05 -8.59 11.50
C LYS A 55 8.70 -7.63 12.48
N ASP A 56 9.99 -7.33 12.29
CA ASP A 56 10.73 -6.39 13.13
C ASP A 56 10.14 -4.98 12.99
N ILE A 57 9.80 -4.56 11.77
CA ILE A 57 9.11 -3.29 11.51
C ILE A 57 7.76 -3.21 12.24
N LEU A 58 6.93 -4.27 12.18
CA LEU A 58 5.66 -4.31 12.91
C LEU A 58 5.85 -4.24 14.43
N THR A 59 6.88 -4.89 14.96
CA THR A 59 7.23 -4.80 16.39
C THR A 59 7.67 -3.40 16.79
N LEU A 60 8.53 -2.76 16.00
CA LEU A 60 8.97 -1.38 16.23
C LEU A 60 7.79 -0.40 16.18
N LEU A 61 6.93 -0.51 15.16
CA LEU A 61 5.72 0.31 15.05
C LEU A 61 4.77 0.13 16.24
N SER A 62 4.60 -1.11 16.71
CA SER A 62 3.79 -1.41 17.90
C SER A 62 4.32 -0.67 19.13
N ALA A 63 5.65 -0.65 19.31
CA ALA A 63 6.30 0.07 20.41
C ALA A 63 6.14 1.60 20.26
N SER A 64 6.38 2.15 19.06
CA SER A 64 6.38 3.60 18.84
C SER A 64 4.98 4.23 18.84
N THR A 65 3.96 3.48 18.39
CA THR A 65 2.57 3.98 18.33
C THR A 65 1.76 3.66 19.58
N GLY A 66 2.24 2.75 20.43
CA GLY A 66 1.46 2.14 21.52
C GLY A 66 0.34 1.20 21.03
N ALA A 67 0.25 0.92 19.74
CA ALA A 67 -0.71 -0.02 19.19
C ALA A 67 -0.29 -1.47 19.46
N ASN A 68 -1.24 -2.33 19.81
CA ASN A 68 -1.00 -3.76 20.00
C ASN A 68 -1.39 -4.54 18.73
N PHE A 69 -0.44 -4.69 17.80
CA PHE A 69 -0.69 -5.48 16.60
C PHE A 69 -0.68 -6.98 16.89
N SER A 70 -1.66 -7.72 16.37
CA SER A 70 -1.70 -9.17 16.52
C SER A 70 -0.58 -9.86 15.74
N ARG A 71 -0.36 -11.15 16.04
CA ARG A 71 0.58 -12.00 15.27
C ARG A 71 0.18 -12.19 13.80
N SER A 72 -1.05 -11.84 13.44
CA SER A 72 -1.57 -11.90 12.07
C SER A 72 -1.57 -10.55 11.34
N ALA A 73 -1.04 -9.50 11.98
CA ALA A 73 -0.89 -8.21 11.36
C ALA A 73 0.01 -8.28 10.13
N GLN A 74 -0.37 -7.53 9.10
CA GLN A 74 0.31 -7.46 7.83
C GLN A 74 0.64 -6.01 7.52
N LEU A 75 1.88 -5.77 7.09
CA LEU A 75 2.22 -4.53 6.43
C LEU A 75 1.59 -4.54 5.03
N VAL A 76 0.86 -3.48 4.69
CA VAL A 76 0.19 -3.36 3.40
C VAL A 76 0.44 -2.00 2.76
N LEU A 77 0.43 -1.97 1.43
CA LEU A 77 0.33 -0.75 0.65
C LEU A 77 -1.11 -0.57 0.20
N LEU A 78 -1.66 0.62 0.44
CA LEU A 78 -2.98 1.04 0.01
C LEU A 78 -2.82 1.94 -1.21
N SER A 79 -3.27 1.48 -2.37
CA SER A 79 -3.35 2.31 -3.57
C SER A 79 -4.73 2.96 -3.67
N GLN A 80 -4.75 4.26 -3.96
CA GLN A 80 -5.95 5.05 -4.21
C GLN A 80 -5.74 5.86 -5.50
N ASN A 81 -6.60 5.66 -6.50
CA ASN A 81 -6.78 6.54 -7.68
C ASN A 81 -5.52 7.25 -8.21
N ASP A 82 -4.64 6.52 -8.90
CA ASP A 82 -3.43 7.06 -9.56
C ASP A 82 -2.47 7.85 -8.63
N GLN A 83 -2.65 7.77 -7.30
CA GLN A 83 -1.71 8.31 -6.31
C GLN A 83 -0.69 7.25 -5.90
N LEU A 84 0.47 7.74 -5.47
CA LEU A 84 1.49 6.91 -4.87
C LEU A 84 0.91 6.16 -3.66
N PRO A 85 1.13 4.85 -3.53
CA PRO A 85 0.49 4.07 -2.48
C PRO A 85 1.03 4.46 -1.10
N THR A 86 0.16 4.41 -0.09
CA THR A 86 0.51 4.70 1.30
C THR A 86 0.66 3.41 2.12
N PHE A 87 1.56 3.42 3.09
CA PHE A 87 1.73 2.27 3.99
C PHE A 87 0.67 2.27 5.10
N ALA A 88 0.15 1.08 5.38
CA ALA A 88 -0.75 0.81 6.49
C ALA A 88 -0.43 -0.54 7.13
N VAL A 89 -0.86 -0.72 8.39
CA VAL A 89 -0.90 -2.03 9.03
C VAL A 89 -2.32 -2.55 9.00
N ARG A 90 -2.52 -3.71 8.38
CA ARG A 90 -3.78 -4.44 8.40
C ARG A 90 -3.70 -5.50 9.49
N ASP A 91 -4.53 -5.36 10.51
CA ASP A 91 -4.58 -6.31 11.61
C ASP A 91 -5.94 -7.01 11.67
N LYS A 92 -5.91 -8.33 11.82
CA LYS A 92 -7.10 -9.17 11.90
C LYS A 92 -7.23 -9.74 13.31
N SER A 93 -8.33 -9.43 13.97
CA SER A 93 -8.71 -10.03 15.25
C SER A 93 -10.06 -10.71 15.11
N GLY A 94 -10.05 -12.04 15.01
CA GLY A 94 -11.24 -12.83 14.70
C GLY A 94 -11.84 -12.46 13.34
N ALA A 95 -13.09 -11.98 13.33
CA ALA A 95 -13.77 -11.50 12.13
C ALA A 95 -13.48 -10.03 11.79
N ASN A 96 -12.93 -9.27 12.74
CA ASN A 96 -12.67 -7.85 12.58
C ASN A 96 -11.33 -7.63 11.88
N VAL A 97 -11.32 -6.69 10.93
CA VAL A 97 -10.11 -6.26 10.22
C VAL A 97 -9.98 -4.75 10.39
N THR A 98 -8.94 -4.34 11.11
CA THR A 98 -8.57 -2.94 11.30
C THR A 98 -7.45 -2.60 10.32
N THR A 99 -7.45 -1.37 9.80
CA THR A 99 -6.36 -0.86 8.96
C THR A 99 -5.93 0.47 9.52
N THR A 100 -4.69 0.52 10.00
CA THR A 100 -4.08 1.68 10.64
C THR A 100 -3.09 2.29 9.67
N ASP A 101 -3.27 3.56 9.34
CA ASP A 101 -2.30 4.31 8.54
C ASP A 101 -1.00 4.49 9.33
N ILE A 102 0.14 4.25 8.68
CA ILE A 102 1.48 4.40 9.25
C ILE A 102 2.40 5.22 8.34
N SER A 103 1.83 5.99 7.41
CA SER A 103 2.58 6.80 6.44
C SER A 103 3.55 7.81 7.07
N SER A 104 3.36 8.18 8.35
CA SER A 104 4.29 9.00 9.13
C SER A 104 5.57 8.28 9.57
N PHE A 105 5.57 6.94 9.59
CA PHE A 105 6.71 6.11 10.01
C PHE A 105 7.36 5.41 8.83
N LEU A 106 6.57 5.05 7.81
CA LEU A 106 7.04 4.34 6.63
C LEU A 106 6.47 5.00 5.39
N SER A 107 7.34 5.45 4.48
CA SER A 107 6.95 6.10 3.24
C SER A 107 7.70 5.52 2.05
N ILE A 108 7.09 5.67 0.88
CA ILE A 108 7.70 5.38 -0.40
C ILE A 108 7.74 6.68 -1.18
N THR A 109 8.83 6.91 -1.89
CA THR A 109 8.90 7.90 -2.96
C THR A 109 9.28 7.20 -4.24
N GLU A 110 8.79 7.75 -5.35
CA GLU A 110 9.02 7.20 -6.67
C GLU A 110 9.60 8.29 -7.57
N ALA A 111 10.57 7.92 -8.40
CA ALA A 111 11.02 8.72 -9.52
C ALA A 111 10.02 8.61 -10.70
N THR A 112 10.44 8.98 -11.91
CA THR A 112 9.62 8.76 -13.11
C THR A 112 9.48 7.27 -13.41
N GLU A 113 8.24 6.80 -13.63
CA GLU A 113 7.94 5.46 -14.11
C GLU A 113 8.16 5.35 -15.63
N ILE A 114 8.88 4.30 -16.04
CA ILE A 114 9.11 3.95 -17.44
C ILE A 114 8.32 2.69 -17.76
N HIS A 115 7.42 2.79 -18.73
CA HIS A 115 6.57 1.68 -19.14
C HIS A 115 7.29 0.82 -20.18
N ALA A 116 7.26 -0.50 -20.01
CA ALA A 116 7.70 -1.44 -21.03
C ALA A 116 6.68 -1.51 -22.19
N ASN A 117 7.11 -2.07 -23.33
CA ASN A 117 6.22 -2.28 -24.47
C ASN A 117 4.96 -3.06 -24.03
N ASN A 118 3.79 -2.54 -24.40
CA ASN A 118 2.46 -3.08 -24.09
C ASN A 118 1.96 -2.92 -22.64
N ASN A 119 2.60 -2.07 -21.80
CA ASN A 119 2.19 -1.79 -20.42
C ASN A 119 2.01 -3.04 -19.54
N THR A 120 2.69 -4.14 -19.87
CA THR A 120 2.65 -5.39 -19.07
C THR A 120 3.64 -5.37 -17.92
N SER A 121 4.58 -4.42 -17.93
CA SER A 121 5.51 -4.13 -16.85
C SER A 121 5.93 -2.68 -16.93
N SER A 122 6.31 -2.12 -15.80
CA SER A 122 6.96 -0.82 -15.73
C SER A 122 8.15 -0.89 -14.79
N TYR A 123 9.01 0.11 -14.89
CA TYR A 123 10.22 0.21 -14.10
C TYR A 123 10.28 1.60 -13.49
N SER A 124 10.58 1.67 -12.19
CA SER A 124 10.77 2.95 -11.50
C SER A 124 11.90 2.82 -10.49
N ALA A 125 12.59 3.93 -10.20
CA ALA A 125 13.47 3.99 -9.05
C ALA A 125 12.62 4.37 -7.84
N GLN A 126 12.55 3.50 -6.83
CA GLN A 126 11.80 3.76 -5.62
C GLN A 126 12.75 3.87 -4.43
N THR A 127 12.39 4.77 -3.51
CA THR A 127 13.06 4.93 -2.22
C THR A 127 12.08 4.65 -1.11
N PHE A 128 12.45 3.77 -0.20
CA PHE A 128 11.68 3.40 0.98
C PHE A 128 12.35 4.02 2.21
N ASN A 129 11.58 4.80 2.96
CA ASN A 129 12.03 5.44 4.18
C ASN A 129 11.26 4.90 5.36
N PHE A 130 11.98 4.45 6.38
CA PHE A 130 11.42 4.05 7.67
C PHE A 130 12.06 4.86 8.79
N ASP A 131 11.28 5.30 9.75
CA ASP A 131 11.74 5.89 11.00
C ASP A 131 10.76 5.50 12.13
N ASP A 132 11.24 4.71 13.09
CA ASP A 132 10.46 4.33 14.27
C ASP A 132 10.37 5.44 15.32
N GLN A 133 11.04 6.59 15.11
CA GLN A 133 11.15 7.71 16.05
C GLN A 133 11.78 7.32 17.40
N ASN A 134 12.47 6.17 17.45
CA ASN A 134 13.07 5.58 18.65
C ASN A 134 14.47 4.97 18.35
N GLY A 135 15.13 5.45 17.30
CA GLY A 135 16.53 5.15 16.99
C GLY A 135 16.74 4.12 15.86
N THR A 136 15.69 3.48 15.35
CA THR A 136 15.75 2.64 14.16
C THR A 136 15.14 3.36 12.96
N ARG A 137 15.97 3.65 11.97
CA ARG A 137 15.54 4.28 10.72
C ARG A 137 16.35 3.75 9.55
N PHE A 138 15.80 3.76 8.35
CA PHE A 138 16.57 3.46 7.15
C PHE A 138 16.00 4.18 5.94
N THR A 139 16.88 4.44 4.98
CA THR A 139 16.54 4.87 3.63
C THR A 139 17.21 3.91 2.68
N VAL A 140 16.40 3.14 1.95
CA VAL A 140 16.87 2.15 0.97
C VAL A 140 16.22 2.41 -0.37
N SER A 141 16.99 2.31 -1.45
CA SER A 141 16.52 2.61 -2.80
C SER A 141 16.95 1.52 -3.77
N GLY A 142 16.17 1.36 -4.84
CA GLY A 142 16.39 0.31 -5.82
C GLY A 142 15.61 0.52 -7.11
N LEU A 143 16.02 -0.20 -8.15
CA LEU A 143 15.23 -0.33 -9.37
C LEU A 143 14.08 -1.29 -9.10
N THR A 144 12.86 -0.76 -9.08
CA THR A 144 11.64 -1.53 -8.90
C THR A 144 11.10 -1.99 -10.24
N THR A 145 10.75 -3.27 -10.33
CA THR A 145 9.90 -3.80 -11.40
C THR A 145 8.46 -3.83 -10.92
N LEU A 146 7.60 -3.13 -11.63
CA LEU A 146 6.15 -3.03 -11.44
C LEU A 146 5.46 -3.96 -12.43
N GLN A 147 4.56 -4.82 -11.94
CA GLN A 147 3.79 -5.75 -12.77
C GLN A 147 2.30 -5.55 -12.49
N PRO A 148 1.55 -4.96 -13.46
CA PRO A 148 0.11 -4.89 -13.39
C PRO A 148 -0.49 -6.29 -13.38
N GLY A 149 -1.26 -6.60 -12.33
CA GLY A 149 -1.91 -7.89 -12.15
C GLY A 149 -3.41 -7.74 -11.90
N ARG A 150 -4.16 -8.80 -12.22
CA ARG A 150 -5.57 -8.90 -11.83
C ARG A 150 -5.66 -9.30 -10.36
N ILE A 151 -6.27 -8.44 -9.54
CA ILE A 151 -6.58 -8.77 -8.17
C ILE A 151 -7.98 -9.36 -8.09
N ALA A 152 -8.06 -10.58 -7.54
CA ALA A 152 -9.34 -11.23 -7.28
C ALA A 152 -10.17 -10.40 -6.28
N THR A 153 -11.37 -10.00 -6.70
CA THR A 153 -12.38 -9.46 -5.79
C THR A 153 -12.89 -10.58 -4.88
N ARG A 154 -12.99 -10.30 -3.56
CA ARG A 154 -13.54 -11.26 -2.60
C ARG A 154 -14.96 -11.69 -3.04
N GLY A 155 -15.12 -12.96 -3.40
CA GLY A 155 -16.41 -13.54 -3.82
C GLY A 155 -16.58 -13.76 -5.33
N GLY A 156 -15.57 -13.49 -6.17
CA GLY A 156 -15.54 -13.87 -7.59
C GLY A 156 -16.59 -13.21 -8.50
N ARG A 157 -17.47 -12.36 -7.95
CA ARG A 157 -18.51 -11.62 -8.65
C ARG A 157 -18.25 -10.12 -8.49
N GLY A 158 -17.30 -9.60 -9.26
CA GLY A 158 -16.96 -8.18 -9.30
C GLY A 158 -15.96 -7.87 -10.42
N PRO A 159 -15.87 -6.62 -10.89
CA PRO A 159 -14.88 -6.24 -11.90
C PRO A 159 -13.47 -6.49 -11.33
N SER A 160 -12.64 -7.18 -12.12
CA SER A 160 -11.22 -7.40 -11.78
C SER A 160 -10.55 -6.05 -11.59
N ILE A 161 -10.00 -5.81 -10.41
CA ILE A 161 -9.30 -4.55 -10.12
C ILE A 161 -7.83 -4.76 -10.47
N GLN A 162 -7.27 -3.83 -11.23
CA GLN A 162 -5.84 -3.83 -11.51
C GLN A 162 -5.12 -3.43 -10.23
N GLY A 163 -4.18 -4.25 -9.78
CA GLY A 163 -3.22 -3.84 -8.76
C GLY A 163 -1.81 -4.18 -9.22
N THR A 164 -0.89 -3.29 -8.90
CA THR A 164 0.49 -3.38 -9.37
C THR A 164 1.33 -4.08 -8.31
N THR A 165 1.66 -5.35 -8.56
CA THR A 165 2.67 -6.03 -7.74
C THR A 165 4.04 -5.45 -8.04
N PHE A 166 4.95 -5.47 -7.08
CA PHE A 166 6.32 -5.04 -7.33
C PHE A 166 7.38 -5.83 -6.58
N SER A 167 8.58 -5.78 -7.14
CA SER A 167 9.80 -6.30 -6.53
C SER A 167 10.93 -5.29 -6.75
N SER A 168 11.62 -4.96 -5.67
CA SER A 168 12.72 -3.99 -5.66
C SER A 168 13.90 -4.57 -4.87
N PRO A 169 15.00 -4.97 -5.52
CA PRO A 169 16.28 -5.12 -4.85
C PRO A 169 16.78 -3.73 -4.44
N VAL A 170 17.02 -3.56 -3.14
CA VAL A 170 17.34 -2.26 -2.55
C VAL A 170 18.66 -2.30 -1.81
N ALA A 171 19.32 -1.15 -1.75
CA ALA A 171 20.44 -0.91 -0.87
C ALA A 171 20.36 0.51 -0.29
N GLY A 172 21.01 0.73 0.85
CA GLY A 172 21.03 2.04 1.48
C GLY A 172 21.66 2.00 2.86
N TYR A 173 21.28 2.98 3.67
CA TYR A 173 21.87 3.22 4.98
C TYR A 173 20.79 3.59 6.00
N GLY A 174 21.17 3.58 7.27
CA GLY A 174 20.25 3.92 8.33
C GLY A 174 20.89 3.94 9.70
N SER A 175 20.06 3.74 10.71
CA SER A 175 20.49 3.35 12.04
C SER A 175 19.62 2.22 12.59
N ALA A 176 20.22 1.33 13.36
CA ALA A 176 19.54 0.30 14.13
C ALA A 176 19.93 0.50 15.60
N ALA A 177 18.94 0.71 16.47
CA ALA A 177 19.17 1.06 17.87
C ALA A 177 20.18 2.23 18.07
N GLY A 178 20.18 3.21 17.16
CA GLY A 178 21.08 4.36 17.20
C GLY A 178 22.46 4.17 16.55
N ASN A 179 22.85 2.94 16.22
CA ASN A 179 24.13 2.66 15.53
C ASN A 179 23.98 2.85 14.03
N THR A 180 25.00 3.41 13.36
CA THR A 180 24.98 3.58 11.90
C THR A 180 24.98 2.22 11.21
N THR A 181 24.11 2.04 10.20
CA THR A 181 23.97 0.77 9.47
C THR A 181 24.04 0.96 7.97
N VAL A 182 24.56 -0.05 7.29
CA VAL A 182 24.44 -0.22 5.83
C VAL A 182 23.60 -1.45 5.58
N LEU A 183 22.63 -1.34 4.68
CA LEU A 183 21.60 -2.35 4.45
C LEU A 183 21.47 -2.66 2.96
N GLN A 184 21.19 -3.92 2.66
CA GLN A 184 20.77 -4.40 1.35
C GLN A 184 19.71 -5.48 1.49
N GLY A 185 18.91 -5.68 0.44
CA GLY A 185 17.95 -6.77 0.42
C GLY A 185 16.84 -6.51 -0.58
N THR A 186 15.62 -6.89 -0.23
CA THR A 186 14.48 -6.80 -1.12
C THR A 186 13.26 -6.23 -0.42
N VAL A 187 12.53 -5.36 -1.14
CA VAL A 187 11.17 -4.96 -0.81
C VAL A 187 10.26 -5.48 -1.90
N THR A 188 9.21 -6.19 -1.52
CA THR A 188 8.22 -6.72 -2.46
C THR A 188 6.82 -6.37 -1.98
N ALA A 189 5.89 -6.14 -2.91
CA ALA A 189 4.49 -6.06 -2.59
C ALA A 189 3.67 -6.86 -3.59
N GLY A 190 2.71 -7.64 -3.08
CA GLY A 190 1.85 -8.46 -3.92
C GLY A 190 0.79 -9.20 -3.13
N SER A 191 0.06 -10.11 -3.79
CA SER A 191 -1.01 -10.93 -3.18
C SER A 191 -2.18 -10.14 -2.56
N GLY A 192 -2.51 -8.99 -3.15
CA GLY A 192 -3.60 -8.14 -2.65
C GLY A 192 -4.98 -8.76 -2.82
N THR A 193 -5.89 -8.42 -1.92
CA THR A 193 -7.33 -8.70 -2.05
C THR A 193 -8.06 -7.38 -2.24
N SER A 194 -8.86 -7.26 -3.30
CA SER A 194 -9.65 -6.06 -3.56
C SER A 194 -10.70 -5.89 -2.46
N ARG A 195 -10.87 -4.67 -1.94
CA ARG A 195 -12.06 -4.29 -1.17
C ARG A 195 -12.80 -3.17 -1.88
N VAL A 196 -14.04 -3.49 -2.19
CA VAL A 196 -15.10 -2.53 -2.44
C VAL A 196 -15.60 -2.04 -1.08
N ARG A 197 -15.58 -0.73 -0.82
CA ARG A 197 -16.21 -0.12 0.35
C ARG A 197 -17.60 0.38 0.02
#